data_AF-A0A249PJR7-F1
#
_entry.id   AF-A0A249PJR7-F1
#
_cell.length_a   1.000
_cell.length_b   1.000
_cell.length_c   1.000
_cell.angle_alpha   90.00
_cell.angle_beta   90.00
_cell.angle_gamma   90.00
#
_symmetry.space_group_name_H-M   'P 1'
#
loop_
_entity.id
_entity.type
_entity.pdbx_description
1 polymer ?
#
loop_
_entity_poly.entity_id
_entity_poly.type
_entity_poly.pdbx_seq_one_letter_code
_entity_poly.pdbx_strand_id
1 'polypeptide(L)'
;MSSMTMNADELPDDLNALKAMVLSREAENARLRQIIKELQRHRFGRRAETLPEDQLLLGLEEAEQVEADGLEGKEHALSDLRREQVARRRVNRGALPAHLPRIDVVIDIESHDCPCCGNGLHRIGEDVSEKLDIVPAQFRVLVTRRPKYACRACEEVVVQAPAPARLIEGGIPTEATVAQVLVSKYADHLPLYRQAQIYKRQGIDLDRSTLADWVGRAAWHLRPVHQRLLEHLKASSKLFADETTAPVLDPGRGKTKTGQLWAYARDDRPWQGADPPGVVYVYAPDRKSERPMAHLNGFVGVLQVDGYVGYRALAAGNSVSLAFCWSHVRRRFYELAAAGPAPSPAKRSGASPSSTRSRTISAVSPTRNVAPFGRTRAVRSSTVSRLG
;
A
#
# COMPACT_ATOMS: atom_id res chain seq x y z
N MET A 1 -38.10 6.64 -27.18
CA MET A 1 -37.04 7.41 -27.86
C MET A 1 -37.27 7.23 -29.35
N SER A 2 -37.83 8.25 -30.01
CA SER A 2 -38.07 8.21 -31.46
C SER A 2 -36.74 8.13 -32.19
N SER A 3 -36.54 7.05 -32.94
CA SER A 3 -35.44 6.94 -33.91
C SER A 3 -35.76 7.87 -35.07
N MET A 4 -35.18 9.07 -35.06
CA MET A 4 -35.23 9.99 -36.21
C MET A 4 -34.28 9.45 -37.28
N THR A 5 -34.79 8.56 -38.13
CA THR A 5 -34.15 8.20 -39.40
C THR A 5 -34.44 9.32 -40.39
N MET A 6 -33.43 10.12 -40.74
CA MET A 6 -33.54 11.07 -41.85
C MET A 6 -33.67 10.30 -43.16
N ASN A 7 -34.65 10.66 -43.97
CA ASN A 7 -34.86 10.08 -45.30
C ASN A 7 -34.00 10.81 -46.34
N ALA A 8 -33.75 10.15 -47.48
CA ALA A 8 -32.88 10.66 -48.54
C ALA A 8 -33.33 12.04 -49.09
N ASP A 9 -34.64 12.31 -49.06
CA ASP A 9 -35.26 13.53 -49.61
C ASP A 9 -35.10 14.77 -48.72
N GLU A 10 -34.58 14.63 -47.49
CA GLU A 10 -34.38 15.73 -46.54
C GLU A 10 -32.93 16.27 -46.53
N LEU A 11 -32.08 15.75 -47.42
CA LEU A 11 -30.68 16.14 -47.52
C LEU A 11 -30.52 17.36 -48.46
N PRO A 12 -29.70 18.36 -48.10
CA PRO A 12 -29.42 19.48 -48.99
C PRO A 12 -28.71 19.03 -50.29
N ASP A 13 -29.17 19.49 -51.44
CA ASP A 13 -28.54 19.23 -52.76
C ASP A 13 -27.21 19.98 -52.96
N ASP A 14 -26.83 20.87 -52.03
CA ASP A 14 -25.54 21.55 -52.05
C ASP A 14 -24.42 20.62 -51.57
N LEU A 15 -23.51 20.30 -52.49
CA LEU A 15 -22.30 19.50 -52.25
C LEU A 15 -21.46 19.98 -51.06
N ASN A 16 -21.41 21.29 -50.78
CA ASN A 16 -20.64 21.82 -49.66
C ASN A 16 -21.34 21.61 -48.32
N ALA A 17 -22.67 21.76 -48.30
CA ALA A 17 -23.48 21.47 -47.13
C ALA A 17 -23.44 19.97 -46.79
N LEU A 18 -23.52 19.10 -47.80
CA LEU A 18 -23.43 17.65 -47.64
C LEU A 18 -22.06 17.22 -47.06
N LYS A 19 -20.96 17.77 -47.59
CA LYS A 19 -19.60 17.53 -47.07
C LYS A 19 -19.44 17.96 -45.60
N ALA A 20 -20.02 19.11 -45.23
CA ALA A 20 -19.99 19.59 -43.85
C ALA A 20 -20.79 18.68 -42.91
N MET A 21 -21.96 18.19 -43.34
CA MET A 21 -22.78 17.24 -42.57
C MET A 21 -22.08 15.88 -42.40
N VAL A 22 -21.42 15.37 -43.43
CA VAL A 22 -20.64 14.11 -43.35
C VAL A 22 -19.49 14.26 -42.36
N LEU A 23 -18.69 15.34 -42.46
CA LEU A 23 -17.60 15.59 -41.51
C LEU A 23 -18.09 15.74 -40.07
N SER A 24 -19.25 16.41 -39.85
CA SER A 24 -19.86 16.53 -38.53
C SER A 24 -20.32 15.17 -37.99
N ARG A 25 -20.98 14.35 -38.83
CA ARG A 25 -21.45 13.01 -38.46
C ARG A 25 -20.28 12.04 -38.23
N GLU A 26 -19.18 12.16 -38.97
CA GLU A 26 -17.97 11.37 -38.75
C GLU A 26 -17.29 11.75 -37.43
N ALA A 27 -17.21 13.05 -37.12
CA ALA A 27 -16.70 13.52 -35.83
C ALA A 27 -17.57 13.04 -34.65
N GLU A 28 -18.89 13.08 -34.81
CA GLU A 28 -19.83 12.57 -33.81
C GLU A 28 -19.74 11.04 -33.65
N ASN A 29 -19.67 10.29 -34.75
CA ASN A 29 -19.47 8.84 -34.72
C ASN A 29 -18.13 8.46 -34.07
N ALA A 30 -17.06 9.20 -34.35
CA ALA A 30 -15.76 8.97 -33.72
C ALA A 30 -15.84 9.22 -32.19
N ARG A 31 -16.51 10.31 -31.77
CA ARG A 31 -16.75 10.60 -30.35
C ARG A 31 -17.60 9.51 -29.67
N LEU A 32 -18.69 9.08 -30.31
CA LEU A 32 -19.56 8.03 -29.78
C LEU A 32 -18.84 6.69 -29.67
N ARG A 33 -18.03 6.32 -30.67
CA ARG A 33 -17.18 5.12 -30.63
C ARG A 33 -16.17 5.18 -29.48
N GLN A 34 -15.58 6.35 -29.22
CA GLN A 34 -14.68 6.54 -28.09
C GLN A 34 -15.39 6.39 -26.75
N ILE A 35 -16.58 6.99 -26.58
CA ILE A 35 -17.40 6.85 -25.36
C ILE A 35 -17.79 5.38 -25.16
N ILE A 36 -18.18 4.67 -26.22
CA ILE A 36 -18.52 3.25 -26.15
C ILE A 36 -17.30 2.43 -25.71
N LYS A 37 -16.11 2.71 -26.26
CA LYS A 37 -14.87 2.03 -25.86
C LYS A 37 -14.51 2.30 -24.39
N GLU A 38 -14.71 3.53 -23.92
CA GLU A 38 -14.51 3.92 -22.52
C GLU A 38 -15.51 3.23 -21.58
N LEU A 39 -16.80 3.19 -21.94
CA LEU A 39 -17.84 2.49 -21.18
C LEU A 39 -17.64 0.97 -21.16
N GLN A 40 -17.27 0.39 -22.31
CA GLN A 40 -16.92 -1.03 -22.42
C GLN A 40 -15.69 -1.34 -21.55
N ARG A 41 -14.70 -0.46 -21.48
CA ARG A 41 -13.55 -0.62 -20.57
C ARG A 41 -13.93 -0.41 -19.10
N HIS A 42 -14.82 0.52 -18.77
CA HIS A 42 -15.27 0.72 -17.40
C HIS A 42 -16.11 -0.47 -16.87
N ARG A 43 -16.83 -1.16 -17.78
CA ARG A 43 -17.69 -2.30 -17.47
C ARG A 43 -17.00 -3.66 -17.59
N PHE A 44 -16.14 -3.84 -18.60
CA PHE A 44 -15.47 -5.10 -18.94
C PHE A 44 -13.94 -5.03 -18.90
N GLY A 45 -13.36 -3.85 -18.75
CA GLY A 45 -11.92 -3.70 -18.56
C GLY A 45 -11.50 -4.13 -17.17
N ARG A 46 -10.28 -4.67 -17.07
CA ARG A 46 -9.69 -5.12 -15.81
C ARG A 46 -9.63 -3.95 -14.82
N ARG A 47 -10.37 -4.04 -13.71
CA ARG A 47 -10.45 -2.99 -12.67
C ARG A 47 -9.26 -2.96 -11.72
N ALA A 48 -8.32 -3.88 -11.87
CA ALA A 48 -7.05 -3.89 -11.17
C ALA A 48 -6.03 -4.64 -12.04
N GLU A 49 -4.75 -4.39 -11.80
CA GLU A 49 -3.66 -5.30 -12.19
C GLU A 49 -3.82 -6.60 -11.39
N THR A 50 -4.82 -7.39 -11.74
CA THR A 50 -4.96 -8.76 -11.27
C THR A 50 -4.74 -9.64 -12.48
N LEU A 51 -3.68 -10.43 -12.43
CA LEU A 51 -3.47 -11.52 -13.38
C LEU A 51 -4.66 -12.48 -13.23
N PRO A 52 -5.28 -12.95 -14.34
CA PRO A 52 -6.31 -13.98 -14.28
C PRO A 52 -5.79 -15.21 -13.53
N GLU A 53 -6.63 -15.84 -12.71
CA GLU A 53 -6.29 -17.08 -11.98
C GLU A 53 -5.86 -18.19 -12.96
N ASP A 54 -6.52 -18.24 -14.13
CA ASP A 54 -6.19 -19.16 -15.23
C ASP A 54 -4.84 -18.83 -15.88
N GLN A 55 -4.41 -17.55 -15.88
CA GLN A 55 -3.12 -17.11 -16.40
C GLN A 55 -1.99 -17.31 -15.37
N LEU A 56 -2.32 -17.44 -14.07
CA LEU A 56 -1.37 -17.88 -13.03
C LEU A 56 -1.11 -19.38 -13.09
N LEU A 57 -2.09 -20.18 -13.51
CA LEU A 57 -1.94 -21.62 -13.75
C LEU A 57 -1.25 -21.91 -15.09
N LEU A 58 -1.67 -21.25 -16.18
CA LEU A 58 -1.05 -21.39 -17.51
C LEU A 58 0.39 -20.84 -17.57
N GLY A 59 0.73 -19.81 -16.78
CA GLY A 59 2.07 -19.25 -16.72
C GLY A 59 3.10 -20.10 -15.97
N LEU A 60 2.65 -21.08 -15.18
CA LEU A 60 3.54 -22.04 -14.51
C LEU A 60 3.78 -23.26 -15.41
N GLU A 61 2.73 -23.78 -16.08
CA GLU A 61 2.86 -24.92 -16.99
C GLU A 61 3.57 -24.55 -18.32
N GLU A 62 3.27 -23.40 -18.94
CA GLU A 62 3.98 -22.97 -20.17
C GLU A 62 5.44 -22.59 -19.89
N ALA A 63 5.78 -22.12 -18.69
CA ALA A 63 7.16 -21.85 -18.31
C ALA A 63 7.96 -23.14 -18.10
N GLU A 64 7.33 -24.22 -17.61
CA GLU A 64 7.95 -25.54 -17.48
C GLU A 64 8.10 -26.24 -18.84
N GLN A 65 7.16 -26.06 -19.77
CA GLN A 65 7.20 -26.68 -21.10
C GLN A 65 8.21 -25.99 -22.06
N VAL A 66 8.34 -24.66 -22.00
CA VAL A 66 9.31 -23.91 -22.84
C VAL A 66 10.76 -24.08 -22.37
N GLU A 67 10.99 -24.43 -21.09
CA GLU A 67 12.34 -24.79 -20.60
C GLU A 67 12.83 -26.15 -21.12
N ALA A 68 11.95 -27.05 -21.60
CA ALA A 68 12.32 -28.37 -22.11
C ALA A 68 12.74 -28.36 -23.60
N ASP A 69 12.14 -27.51 -24.44
CA ASP A 69 12.32 -27.55 -25.91
C ASP A 69 13.40 -26.59 -26.45
N GLY A 70 14.11 -25.85 -25.58
CA GLY A 70 15.08 -24.83 -25.97
C GLY A 70 16.56 -25.24 -25.98
N LEU A 71 16.87 -26.52 -25.76
CA LEU A 71 18.24 -27.02 -25.56
C LEU A 71 18.89 -27.58 -26.83
N GLU A 72 18.99 -26.79 -27.89
CA GLU A 72 19.90 -27.10 -29.00
C GLU A 72 20.22 -25.83 -29.81
N GLY A 73 21.37 -25.18 -29.53
CA GLY A 73 21.96 -24.24 -30.50
C GLY A 73 22.47 -22.86 -30.05
N LYS A 74 22.81 -22.59 -28.78
CA LYS A 74 23.46 -21.31 -28.40
C LYS A 74 24.49 -21.43 -27.26
N GLU A 75 25.52 -22.26 -27.44
CA GLU A 75 26.53 -22.55 -26.40
C GLU A 75 27.30 -21.34 -25.85
N HIS A 76 27.42 -20.22 -26.58
CA HIS A 76 28.22 -19.07 -26.12
C HIS A 76 27.41 -17.90 -25.53
N ALA A 77 26.12 -17.75 -25.86
CA ALA A 77 25.26 -16.75 -25.21
C ALA A 77 24.62 -17.29 -23.91
N LEU A 78 24.56 -18.61 -23.76
CA LEU A 78 24.06 -19.28 -22.56
C LEU A 78 24.99 -19.12 -21.35
N SER A 79 26.31 -18.94 -21.50
CA SER A 79 27.21 -18.88 -20.33
C SER A 79 27.01 -17.64 -19.47
N ASP A 80 26.65 -16.52 -20.09
CA ASP A 80 26.51 -15.22 -19.44
C ASP A 80 25.09 -15.02 -18.92
N LEU A 81 24.09 -15.45 -19.70
CA LEU A 81 22.69 -15.51 -19.23
C LEU A 81 22.50 -16.54 -18.12
N ARG A 82 23.20 -17.69 -18.16
CA ARG A 82 23.18 -18.69 -17.07
C ARG A 82 23.95 -18.19 -15.85
N ARG A 83 25.05 -17.43 -16.00
CA ARG A 83 25.71 -16.74 -14.88
C ARG A 83 24.84 -15.66 -14.27
N GLU A 84 24.14 -14.87 -15.07
CA GLU A 84 23.18 -13.86 -14.59
C GLU A 84 21.94 -14.49 -13.97
N GLN A 85 21.40 -15.59 -14.52
CA GLN A 85 20.28 -16.32 -13.95
C GLN A 85 20.67 -17.05 -12.67
N VAL A 86 21.87 -17.63 -12.59
CA VAL A 86 22.42 -18.20 -11.32
C VAL A 86 22.68 -17.08 -10.31
N ALA A 87 23.16 -15.91 -10.74
CA ALA A 87 23.31 -14.75 -9.86
C ALA A 87 21.95 -14.25 -9.36
N ARG A 88 20.93 -14.12 -10.22
CA ARG A 88 19.55 -13.76 -9.85
C ARG A 88 18.89 -14.82 -8.96
N ARG A 89 19.09 -16.12 -9.23
CA ARG A 89 18.62 -17.24 -8.38
C ARG A 89 19.34 -17.29 -7.02
N ARG A 90 20.54 -16.71 -6.90
CA ARG A 90 21.28 -16.54 -5.62
C ARG A 90 20.81 -15.34 -4.79
N VAL A 91 20.06 -14.38 -5.36
CA VAL A 91 19.69 -13.12 -4.67
C VAL A 91 18.83 -13.36 -3.41
N ASN A 92 18.06 -14.45 -3.34
CA ASN A 92 17.19 -14.76 -2.20
C ASN A 92 17.58 -16.02 -1.39
N ARG A 93 18.76 -16.61 -1.62
CA ARG A 93 19.32 -17.63 -0.72
C ARG A 93 20.25 -17.02 0.34
N GLY A 94 20.13 -15.71 0.57
CA GLY A 94 21.01 -14.91 1.42
C GLY A 94 21.31 -15.59 2.77
N ALA A 95 22.47 -15.25 3.35
CA ALA A 95 22.91 -15.79 4.63
C ALA A 95 21.79 -15.65 5.68
N LEU A 96 21.57 -16.71 6.47
CA LEU A 96 20.53 -16.69 7.50
C LEU A 96 20.83 -15.57 8.50
N PRO A 97 19.83 -14.75 8.89
CA PRO A 97 20.07 -13.59 9.73
C PRO A 97 20.81 -13.94 11.04
N ALA A 98 21.90 -13.24 11.35
CA ALA A 98 22.78 -13.54 12.50
C ALA A 98 22.10 -13.48 13.88
N HIS A 99 20.96 -12.79 13.99
CA HIS A 99 20.22 -12.65 15.24
C HIS A 99 19.30 -13.85 15.57
N LEU A 100 19.07 -14.77 14.62
CA LEU A 100 18.28 -15.97 14.88
C LEU A 100 19.08 -16.98 15.72
N PRO A 101 18.44 -17.72 16.65
CA PRO A 101 19.13 -18.77 17.40
C PRO A 101 19.58 -19.90 16.45
N ARG A 102 20.84 -20.34 16.57
CA ARG A 102 21.35 -21.55 15.91
C ARG A 102 21.16 -22.72 16.88
N ILE A 103 20.55 -23.79 16.41
CA ILE A 103 20.40 -25.04 17.17
C ILE A 103 21.28 -26.07 16.47
N ASP A 104 22.42 -26.38 17.09
CA ASP A 104 23.39 -27.31 16.51
C ASP A 104 22.93 -28.75 16.74
N VAL A 105 22.76 -29.50 15.66
CA VAL A 105 22.49 -30.94 15.68
C VAL A 105 23.72 -31.64 15.12
N VAL A 106 24.54 -32.21 16.00
CA VAL A 106 25.73 -32.98 15.60
C VAL A 106 25.30 -34.40 15.27
N ILE A 107 25.53 -34.80 14.02
CA ILE A 107 25.38 -36.19 13.58
C ILE A 107 26.79 -36.79 13.58
N ASP A 108 27.09 -37.64 14.56
CA ASP A 108 28.39 -38.29 14.70
C ASP A 108 28.32 -39.77 14.30
N ILE A 109 29.49 -40.39 14.11
CA ILE A 109 29.64 -41.83 13.83
C ILE A 109 29.38 -42.67 15.08
N GLU A 110 28.81 -43.87 14.91
CA GLU A 110 28.44 -44.75 16.04
C GLU A 110 29.64 -45.38 16.75
N SER A 111 30.73 -45.64 16.04
CA SER A 111 31.98 -46.17 16.58
C SER A 111 33.13 -45.26 16.19
N HIS A 112 33.93 -44.88 17.18
CA HIS A 112 35.14 -44.08 17.01
C HIS A 112 36.38 -44.94 16.80
N ASP A 113 36.26 -46.24 16.47
CA ASP A 113 37.39 -47.12 16.19
C ASP A 113 37.70 -47.13 14.68
N CYS A 114 38.99 -47.09 14.29
CA CYS A 114 39.33 -47.19 12.86
C CYS A 114 38.88 -48.55 12.34
N PRO A 115 38.07 -48.60 11.26
CA PRO A 115 37.71 -49.85 10.59
C PRO A 115 38.93 -50.65 10.09
N CYS A 116 40.07 -49.98 9.98
CA CYS A 116 41.32 -50.49 9.44
C CYS A 116 42.27 -51.13 10.48
N CYS A 117 42.37 -50.53 11.68
CA CYS A 117 43.42 -50.85 12.65
C CYS A 117 42.96 -50.81 14.11
N GLY A 118 41.68 -50.51 14.38
CA GLY A 118 41.12 -50.51 15.73
C GLY A 118 41.60 -49.38 16.65
N ASN A 119 42.40 -48.43 16.14
CA ASN A 119 42.80 -47.25 16.91
C ASN A 119 41.71 -46.17 16.88
N GLY A 120 41.65 -45.34 17.93
CA GLY A 120 40.68 -44.25 18.03
C GLY A 120 40.80 -43.20 16.90
N LEU A 121 39.67 -42.90 16.26
CA LEU A 121 39.49 -41.83 15.29
C LEU A 121 39.51 -40.47 16.02
N HIS A 122 40.09 -39.46 15.38
CA HIS A 122 40.07 -38.08 15.86
C HIS A 122 39.38 -37.19 14.83
N ARG A 123 38.69 -36.14 15.30
CA ARG A 123 37.93 -35.23 14.46
C ARG A 123 38.87 -34.27 13.71
N ILE A 124 38.83 -34.30 12.38
CA ILE A 124 39.73 -33.53 11.49
C ILE A 124 39.05 -32.26 10.94
N GLY A 125 37.72 -32.27 10.83
CA GLY A 125 36.92 -31.15 10.33
C GLY A 125 35.43 -31.48 10.40
N GLU A 126 34.60 -30.52 10.03
CA GLU A 126 33.15 -30.70 9.92
C GLU A 126 32.58 -29.90 8.76
N ASP A 127 31.60 -30.48 8.07
CA ASP A 127 30.82 -29.76 7.06
C ASP A 127 29.58 -29.17 7.74
N VAL A 128 29.52 -27.83 7.80
CA VAL A 128 28.40 -27.11 8.41
C VAL A 128 27.38 -26.73 7.34
N SER A 129 26.14 -27.23 7.48
CA SER A 129 25.00 -26.78 6.67
C SER A 129 23.95 -26.11 7.54
N GLU A 130 23.71 -24.82 7.32
CA GLU A 130 22.63 -24.10 8.01
C GLU A 130 21.29 -24.31 7.28
N LYS A 131 20.23 -24.60 8.03
CA LYS A 131 18.85 -24.73 7.52
C LYS A 131 17.92 -23.86 8.37
N LEU A 132 16.97 -23.20 7.71
CA LEU A 132 15.94 -22.43 8.40
C LEU A 132 14.81 -23.38 8.84
N ASP A 133 14.68 -23.56 10.15
CA ASP A 133 13.57 -24.32 10.76
C ASP A 133 12.49 -23.37 11.29
N ILE A 134 11.25 -23.85 11.39
CA ILE A 134 10.11 -23.08 11.91
C ILE A 134 9.41 -23.85 13.02
N VAL A 135 9.39 -23.24 14.21
CA VAL A 135 8.50 -23.66 15.30
C VAL A 135 7.23 -22.81 15.22
N PRO A 136 6.05 -23.39 14.92
CA PRO A 136 4.80 -22.66 14.88
C PRO A 136 4.50 -21.96 16.21
N ALA A 137 3.62 -20.96 16.19
CA ALA A 137 3.19 -20.27 17.41
C ALA A 137 2.73 -21.28 18.48
N GLN A 138 3.37 -21.22 19.65
CA GLN A 138 3.06 -22.05 20.82
C GLN A 138 2.18 -21.28 21.79
N PHE A 139 0.98 -21.79 22.09
CA PHE A 139 0.14 -21.22 23.14
C PHE A 139 0.47 -21.86 24.49
N ARG A 140 0.54 -21.02 25.52
CA ARG A 140 0.74 -21.44 26.92
C ARG A 140 -0.32 -20.84 27.82
N VAL A 141 -0.68 -21.57 28.87
CA VAL A 141 -1.61 -21.10 29.90
C VAL A 141 -0.81 -20.44 31.03
N LEU A 142 -0.97 -19.14 31.20
CA LEU A 142 -0.33 -18.42 32.30
C LEU A 142 -1.20 -18.47 33.56
N VAL A 143 -0.80 -19.29 34.54
CA VAL A 143 -1.54 -19.47 35.80
C VAL A 143 -0.99 -18.54 36.87
N THR A 144 -1.72 -17.47 37.17
CA THR A 144 -1.38 -16.56 38.30
C THR A 144 -2.01 -17.07 39.59
N ARG A 145 -1.20 -17.57 40.54
CA ARG A 145 -1.67 -18.00 41.87
C ARG A 145 -1.47 -16.88 42.88
N ARG A 146 -2.55 -16.49 43.56
CA ARG A 146 -2.54 -15.47 44.63
C ARG A 146 -2.90 -16.12 45.96
N PRO A 147 -1.93 -16.68 46.71
CA PRO A 147 -2.20 -17.30 48.01
C PRO A 147 -2.79 -16.27 48.98
N LYS A 148 -3.70 -16.74 49.82
CA LYS A 148 -4.27 -15.98 50.93
C LYS A 148 -3.55 -16.42 52.21
N TYR A 149 -3.10 -15.47 53.00
CA TYR A 149 -2.43 -15.72 54.27
C TYR A 149 -3.33 -15.28 55.41
N ALA A 150 -3.48 -16.13 56.41
CA ALA A 150 -4.20 -15.81 57.64
C ALA A 150 -3.25 -15.89 58.84
N CYS A 151 -3.40 -14.99 59.80
CA CYS A 151 -2.66 -15.08 61.05
C CYS A 151 -3.25 -16.19 61.93
N ARG A 152 -2.45 -17.18 62.33
CA ARG A 152 -2.90 -18.27 63.22
C ARG A 152 -3.16 -17.84 64.66
N ALA A 153 -2.62 -16.71 65.09
CA ALA A 153 -2.74 -16.25 66.47
C ALA A 153 -4.05 -15.49 66.74
N CYS A 154 -4.53 -14.73 65.76
CA CYS A 154 -5.76 -13.95 65.89
C CYS A 154 -6.90 -14.46 65.01
N GLU A 155 -6.63 -15.32 64.01
CA GLU A 155 -7.58 -15.94 63.06
C GLU A 155 -8.48 -14.99 62.24
N GLU A 156 -8.47 -13.69 62.53
CA GLU A 156 -9.35 -12.70 61.90
C GLU A 156 -8.79 -12.06 60.62
N VAL A 157 -7.46 -11.92 60.50
CA VAL A 157 -6.85 -11.15 59.40
C VAL A 157 -6.46 -12.07 58.24
N VAL A 158 -7.11 -11.86 57.08
CA VAL A 158 -6.74 -12.51 55.81
C VAL A 158 -6.12 -11.50 54.86
N VAL A 159 -4.85 -11.70 54.50
CA VAL A 159 -4.10 -10.85 53.58
C VAL A 159 -3.91 -11.56 52.25
N GLN A 160 -4.19 -10.86 51.16
CA GLN A 160 -3.94 -11.32 49.79
C GLN A 160 -3.39 -10.16 48.96
N ALA A 161 -2.31 -10.38 48.23
CA ALA A 161 -1.80 -9.39 47.26
C ALA A 161 -2.87 -9.06 46.22
N PRO A 162 -3.07 -7.81 45.77
CA PRO A 162 -4.11 -7.43 44.80
C PRO A 162 -3.97 -8.13 43.44
N ALA A 163 -5.06 -8.20 42.67
CA ALA A 163 -5.02 -8.79 41.33
C ALA A 163 -4.24 -7.87 40.40
N PRO A 164 -3.32 -8.39 39.56
CA PRO A 164 -2.75 -7.59 38.50
C PRO A 164 -3.87 -7.16 37.52
N ALA A 165 -3.77 -5.92 37.04
CA ALA A 165 -4.67 -5.42 36.01
C ALA A 165 -4.53 -6.26 34.73
N ARG A 166 -5.63 -6.41 33.99
CA ARG A 166 -5.68 -7.14 32.72
C ARG A 166 -6.24 -6.24 31.65
N LEU A 167 -5.76 -6.38 30.41
CA LEU A 167 -6.30 -5.62 29.27
C LEU A 167 -7.82 -5.87 29.07
N ILE A 168 -8.25 -7.12 29.23
CA ILE A 168 -9.65 -7.52 29.17
C ILE A 168 -10.04 -8.12 30.53
N GLU A 169 -10.88 -7.40 31.27
CA GLU A 169 -11.39 -7.86 32.57
C GLU A 169 -12.14 -9.18 32.43
N GLY A 170 -11.79 -10.17 33.26
CA GLY A 170 -12.35 -11.52 33.19
C GLY A 170 -12.00 -12.31 31.92
N GLY A 171 -11.25 -11.72 30.99
CA GLY A 171 -10.85 -12.36 29.75
C GLY A 171 -9.78 -13.44 29.96
N ILE A 172 -9.81 -14.45 29.10
CA ILE A 172 -8.75 -15.45 28.96
C ILE A 172 -7.48 -14.97 28.25
N PRO A 173 -7.49 -13.99 27.32
CA PRO A 173 -6.29 -13.68 26.56
C PRO A 173 -5.34 -12.78 27.36
N THR A 174 -4.04 -12.99 27.13
CA THR A 174 -3.01 -12.05 27.55
C THR A 174 -2.85 -10.93 26.52
N GLU A 175 -2.14 -9.87 26.87
CA GLU A 175 -1.78 -8.76 25.99
C GLU A 175 -1.06 -9.25 24.73
N ALA A 176 -0.17 -10.24 24.87
CA ALA A 176 0.54 -10.87 23.76
C ALA A 176 -0.40 -11.64 22.83
N THR A 177 -1.38 -12.37 23.38
CA THR A 177 -2.38 -13.09 22.59
C THR A 177 -3.26 -12.12 21.80
N VAL A 178 -3.66 -11.01 22.42
CA VAL A 178 -4.43 -9.95 21.73
C VAL A 178 -3.59 -9.34 20.62
N ALA A 179 -2.32 -8.98 20.88
CA ALA A 179 -1.41 -8.45 19.88
C ALA A 179 -1.25 -9.40 18.68
N GLN A 180 -1.07 -10.70 18.91
CA GLN A 180 -0.99 -11.70 17.85
C GLN A 180 -2.23 -11.70 16.95
N VAL A 181 -3.43 -11.67 17.53
CA VAL A 181 -4.70 -11.64 16.79
C VAL A 181 -4.81 -10.38 15.92
N LEU A 182 -4.40 -9.22 16.46
CA LEU A 182 -4.43 -7.94 15.75
C LEU A 182 -3.43 -7.91 14.59
N VAL A 183 -2.17 -8.29 14.83
CA VAL A 183 -1.12 -8.33 13.80
C VAL A 183 -1.53 -9.29 12.68
N SER A 184 -1.94 -10.51 13.05
CA SER A 184 -2.42 -11.51 12.08
C SER A 184 -3.57 -10.96 11.24
N LYS A 185 -4.52 -10.24 11.85
CA LYS A 185 -5.68 -9.71 11.13
C LYS A 185 -5.33 -8.58 10.17
N TYR A 186 -4.56 -7.61 10.65
CA TYR A 186 -4.39 -6.32 9.97
C TYR A 186 -3.10 -6.22 9.18
N ALA A 187 -1.99 -6.80 9.66
CA ALA A 187 -0.72 -6.83 8.94
C ALA A 187 -0.64 -8.02 7.98
N ASP A 188 -1.09 -9.20 8.42
CA ASP A 188 -0.98 -10.43 7.61
C ASP A 188 -2.25 -10.77 6.84
N HIS A 189 -3.26 -9.88 6.88
CA HIS A 189 -4.54 -10.04 6.19
C HIS A 189 -5.28 -11.36 6.50
N LEU A 190 -5.12 -11.89 7.71
CA LEU A 190 -5.68 -13.17 8.13
C LEU A 190 -7.06 -12.98 8.82
N PRO A 191 -8.19 -13.29 8.16
CA PRO A 191 -9.51 -13.05 8.73
C PRO A 191 -9.74 -13.91 9.99
N LEU A 192 -10.54 -13.39 10.92
CA LEU A 192 -10.72 -13.99 12.26
C LEU A 192 -11.21 -15.44 12.24
N TYR A 193 -12.07 -15.81 11.28
CA TYR A 193 -12.53 -17.21 11.17
C TYR A 193 -11.37 -18.16 10.81
N ARG A 194 -10.41 -17.69 10.00
CA ARG A 194 -9.23 -18.47 9.62
C ARG A 194 -8.25 -18.58 10.78
N GLN A 195 -8.11 -17.52 11.57
CA GLN A 195 -7.36 -17.56 12.83
C GLN A 195 -7.95 -18.60 13.79
N ALA A 196 -9.26 -18.58 14.01
CA ALA A 196 -9.95 -19.57 14.85
C ALA A 196 -9.70 -21.02 14.37
N GLN A 197 -9.75 -21.26 13.05
CA GLN A 197 -9.43 -22.58 12.48
C GLN A 197 -7.97 -22.98 12.70
N ILE A 198 -7.02 -22.05 12.61
CA ILE A 198 -5.60 -22.30 12.89
C ILE A 198 -5.42 -22.68 14.36
N TYR A 199 -6.04 -21.94 15.29
CA TYR A 199 -5.98 -22.23 16.72
C TYR A 199 -6.63 -23.59 17.04
N LYS A 200 -7.72 -23.93 16.34
CA LYS A 200 -8.39 -25.24 16.48
C LYS A 200 -7.50 -26.42 16.10
N ARG A 201 -6.61 -26.26 15.11
CA ARG A 201 -5.61 -27.29 14.75
C ARG A 201 -4.60 -27.55 15.87
N GLN A 202 -4.44 -26.59 16.79
CA GLN A 202 -3.61 -26.71 17.98
C GLN A 202 -4.43 -27.09 19.23
N GLY A 203 -5.69 -27.53 19.05
CA GLY A 203 -6.58 -27.93 20.15
C GLY A 203 -7.26 -26.78 20.88
N ILE A 204 -7.16 -25.54 20.38
CA ILE A 204 -7.76 -24.35 20.99
C ILE A 204 -9.03 -23.98 20.24
N ASP A 205 -10.18 -24.31 20.82
CA ASP A 205 -11.49 -24.00 20.24
C ASP A 205 -11.97 -22.62 20.72
N LEU A 206 -11.83 -21.61 19.86
CA LEU A 206 -12.27 -20.25 20.12
C LEU A 206 -13.29 -19.83 19.07
N ASP A 207 -14.40 -19.22 19.51
CA ASP A 207 -15.39 -18.69 18.58
C ASP A 207 -14.90 -17.41 17.90
N ARG A 208 -15.39 -17.18 16.68
CA ARG A 208 -15.10 -15.96 15.92
C ARG A 208 -15.55 -14.69 16.68
N SER A 209 -16.67 -14.76 17.40
CA SER A 209 -17.18 -13.65 18.23
C SER A 209 -16.20 -13.28 19.34
N THR A 210 -15.62 -14.26 20.02
CA THR A 210 -14.61 -14.05 21.06
C THR A 210 -13.40 -13.28 20.52
N LEU A 211 -12.88 -13.67 19.35
CA LEU A 211 -11.79 -12.95 18.70
C LEU A 211 -12.21 -11.53 18.27
N ALA A 212 -13.44 -11.35 17.81
CA ALA A 212 -13.96 -10.04 17.43
C ALA A 212 -14.11 -9.10 18.65
N ASP A 213 -14.55 -9.63 19.79
CA ASP A 213 -14.65 -8.90 21.05
C ASP A 213 -13.27 -8.44 21.53
N TRP A 214 -12.25 -9.29 21.42
CA TRP A 214 -10.87 -8.92 21.76
C TRP A 214 -10.35 -7.79 20.87
N VAL A 215 -10.62 -7.86 19.56
CA VAL A 215 -10.30 -6.77 18.62
C VAL A 215 -11.02 -5.47 19.01
N GLY A 216 -12.29 -5.55 19.40
CA GLY A 216 -13.06 -4.39 19.85
C GLY A 216 -12.49 -3.75 21.12
N ARG A 217 -12.13 -4.56 22.11
CA ARG A 217 -11.48 -4.10 23.35
C ARG A 217 -10.10 -3.48 23.07
N ALA A 218 -9.30 -4.11 22.22
CA ALA A 218 -8.01 -3.57 21.82
C ALA A 218 -8.16 -2.22 21.09
N ALA A 219 -9.14 -2.11 20.18
CA ALA A 219 -9.43 -0.85 19.49
C ALA A 219 -9.88 0.27 20.44
N TRP A 220 -10.61 -0.07 21.52
CA TRP A 220 -10.95 0.89 22.57
C TRP A 220 -9.70 1.42 23.27
N HIS A 221 -8.79 0.53 23.70
CA HIS A 221 -7.54 0.90 24.38
C HIS A 221 -6.55 1.65 23.47
N LEU A 222 -6.56 1.39 22.16
CA LEU A 222 -5.70 2.07 21.18
C LEU A 222 -6.23 3.45 20.73
N ARG A 223 -7.48 3.79 21.08
CA ARG A 223 -8.11 5.05 20.67
C ARG A 223 -7.32 6.30 21.09
N PRO A 224 -6.79 6.43 22.32
CA PRO A 224 -6.02 7.60 22.71
C PRO A 224 -4.73 7.76 21.89
N VAL A 225 -4.09 6.65 21.53
CA VAL A 225 -2.89 6.64 20.67
C VAL A 225 -3.24 7.13 19.27
N HIS A 226 -4.33 6.60 18.69
CA HIS A 226 -4.85 7.06 17.40
C HIS A 226 -5.18 8.56 17.39
N GLN A 227 -5.87 9.05 18.43
CA GLN A 227 -6.19 10.47 18.57
C GLN A 227 -4.93 11.32 18.66
N ARG A 228 -3.94 10.90 19.47
CA ARG A 228 -2.69 11.63 19.62
C ARG A 228 -1.85 11.65 18.33
N LEU A 229 -1.85 10.57 17.57
CA LEU A 229 -1.23 10.52 16.25
C LEU A 229 -1.91 11.49 15.26
N LEU A 230 -3.24 11.58 15.29
CA LEU A 230 -3.98 12.51 14.43
C LEU A 230 -3.65 13.97 14.79
N GLU A 231 -3.61 14.30 16.08
CA GLU A 231 -3.20 15.62 16.56
C GLU A 231 -1.78 15.96 16.11
N HIS A 232 -0.84 15.01 16.24
CA HIS A 232 0.54 15.21 15.82
C HIS A 232 0.65 15.43 14.31
N LEU A 233 -0.08 14.66 13.50
CA LEU A 233 -0.15 14.88 12.05
C LEU A 233 -0.73 16.26 11.72
N LYS A 234 -1.78 16.70 12.42
CA LYS A 234 -2.39 18.02 12.22
C LYS A 234 -1.51 19.20 12.62
N ALA A 235 -0.45 18.99 13.40
CA ALA A 235 0.54 20.03 13.69
C ALA A 235 1.53 20.27 12.53
N SER A 236 1.49 19.44 11.49
CA SER A 236 2.42 19.53 10.35
C SER A 236 2.06 20.69 9.42
N SER A 237 3.06 21.27 8.75
CA SER A 237 2.83 22.31 7.74
C SER A 237 2.15 21.78 6.47
N LYS A 238 2.26 20.48 6.22
CA LYS A 238 1.70 19.77 5.07
C LYS A 238 1.10 18.44 5.49
N LEU A 239 -0.05 18.11 4.92
CA LEU A 239 -0.68 16.79 5.01
C LEU A 239 -1.12 16.29 3.64
N PHE A 240 -1.08 14.98 3.47
CA PHE A 240 -1.74 14.28 2.38
C PHE A 240 -3.07 13.74 2.89
N ALA A 241 -4.14 13.89 2.10
CA ALA A 241 -5.43 13.28 2.35
C ALA A 241 -5.90 12.50 1.12
N ASP A 242 -6.37 11.29 1.35
CA ASP A 242 -6.97 10.43 0.34
C ASP A 242 -8.09 9.61 0.98
N GLU A 243 -9.16 9.38 0.23
CA GLU A 243 -10.30 8.61 0.70
C GLU A 243 -10.53 7.38 -0.17
N THR A 244 -10.65 6.24 0.49
CA THR A 244 -10.93 4.96 -0.15
C THR A 244 -12.29 4.44 0.29
N THR A 245 -13.08 3.98 -0.68
CA THR A 245 -14.38 3.36 -0.43
C THR A 245 -14.21 2.02 0.26
N ALA A 246 -14.98 1.77 1.33
CA ALA A 246 -15.02 0.49 2.02
C ALA A 246 -16.46 -0.05 2.07
N PRO A 247 -16.71 -1.33 1.70
CA PRO A 247 -18.02 -1.93 1.89
C PRO A 247 -18.24 -2.21 3.39
N VAL A 248 -19.32 -1.66 3.94
CA VAL A 248 -19.69 -1.80 5.35
C VAL A 248 -21.05 -2.47 5.44
N LEU A 249 -21.18 -3.45 6.33
CA LEU A 249 -22.47 -4.10 6.58
C LEU A 249 -23.46 -3.08 7.15
N ASP A 250 -24.69 -3.08 6.62
CA ASP A 250 -25.82 -2.31 7.14
C ASP A 250 -26.93 -3.30 7.55
N PRO A 251 -26.85 -3.88 8.77
CA PRO A 251 -27.73 -4.97 9.19
C PRO A 251 -29.21 -4.61 9.12
N GLY A 252 -29.56 -3.34 9.38
CA GLY A 252 -30.94 -2.86 9.30
C GLY A 252 -31.54 -2.89 7.89
N ARG A 253 -30.70 -2.91 6.84
CA ARG A 253 -31.13 -2.97 5.43
C ARG A 253 -30.81 -4.31 4.75
N GLY A 254 -30.14 -5.24 5.43
CA GLY A 254 -29.69 -6.51 4.87
C GLY A 254 -28.72 -6.36 3.67
N LYS A 255 -28.10 -5.19 3.51
CA LYS A 255 -27.23 -4.84 2.38
C LYS A 255 -25.92 -4.24 2.88
N THR A 256 -24.94 -4.11 1.99
CA THR A 256 -23.76 -3.30 2.25
C THR A 256 -24.03 -1.84 1.89
N LYS A 257 -23.53 -0.93 2.72
CA LYS A 257 -23.41 0.49 2.38
C LYS A 257 -21.96 0.82 2.09
N THR A 258 -21.74 1.88 1.32
CA THR A 258 -20.39 2.37 1.03
C THR A 258 -19.98 3.35 2.11
N GLY A 259 -19.04 2.95 2.98
CA GLY A 259 -18.32 3.85 3.87
C GLY A 259 -17.06 4.39 3.21
N GLN A 260 -16.40 5.32 3.88
CA GLN A 260 -15.14 5.93 3.44
C GLN A 260 -14.09 5.79 4.54
N LEU A 261 -12.88 5.42 4.15
CA LEU A 261 -11.70 5.45 5.00
C LEU A 261 -10.80 6.58 4.51
N TRP A 262 -10.66 7.62 5.32
CA TRP A 262 -9.81 8.78 5.05
C TRP A 262 -8.42 8.52 5.61
N ALA A 263 -7.42 8.49 4.75
CA ALA A 263 -6.02 8.42 5.13
C ALA A 263 -5.45 9.84 5.21
N TYR A 264 -4.98 10.23 6.39
CA TYR A 264 -4.18 11.44 6.58
C TYR A 264 -2.74 11.04 6.79
N ALA A 265 -1.84 11.50 5.93
CA ALA A 265 -0.45 11.08 5.96
C ALA A 265 0.52 12.26 5.89
N ARG A 266 1.68 12.08 6.51
CA ARG A 266 2.88 12.90 6.34
C ARG A 266 4.05 11.97 6.10
N ASP A 267 4.82 12.21 5.05
CA ASP A 267 6.12 11.58 4.86
C ASP A 267 7.05 12.56 4.14
N ASP A 268 7.93 13.18 4.91
CA ASP A 268 8.87 14.18 4.40
C ASP A 268 10.28 13.59 4.20
N ARG A 269 10.48 12.28 4.39
CA ARG A 269 11.78 11.61 4.18
C ARG A 269 12.34 11.82 2.76
N PRO A 270 11.54 11.78 1.67
CA PRO A 270 12.05 12.07 0.33
C PRO A 270 12.62 13.49 0.16
N TRP A 271 12.29 14.40 1.07
CA TRP A 271 12.70 15.80 1.07
C TRP A 271 13.66 16.13 2.21
N GLN A 272 14.23 15.09 2.86
CA GLN A 272 15.08 15.21 4.05
C GLN A 272 14.41 15.95 5.22
N GLY A 273 13.09 15.82 5.34
CA GLY A 273 12.35 16.32 6.49
C GLY A 273 12.76 15.60 7.78
N ALA A 274 12.84 16.35 8.87
CA ALA A 274 13.18 15.81 10.20
C ALA A 274 11.99 15.13 10.89
N ASP A 275 10.76 15.40 10.43
CA ASP A 275 9.55 14.87 11.01
C ASP A 275 9.39 13.36 10.71
N PRO A 276 8.98 12.53 11.69
CA PRO A 276 8.76 11.12 11.45
C PRO A 276 7.58 10.91 10.49
N PRO A 277 7.64 9.91 9.58
CA PRO A 277 6.52 9.58 8.73
C PRO A 277 5.36 9.03 9.57
N GLY A 278 4.13 9.33 9.17
CA GLY A 278 2.95 8.87 9.88
C GLY A 278 1.72 8.84 8.99
N VAL A 279 0.82 7.92 9.29
CA VAL A 279 -0.50 7.81 8.66
C VAL A 279 -1.56 7.51 9.71
N VAL A 280 -2.69 8.18 9.62
CA VAL A 280 -3.87 7.92 10.43
C VAL A 280 -5.06 7.71 9.51
N TYR A 281 -5.81 6.63 9.77
CA TYR A 281 -7.04 6.33 9.07
C TYR A 281 -8.25 6.75 9.91
N VAL A 282 -9.20 7.45 9.31
CA VAL A 282 -10.44 7.87 9.95
C VAL A 282 -11.63 7.37 9.12
N TYR A 283 -12.47 6.55 9.73
CA TYR A 283 -13.67 6.04 9.10
C TYR A 283 -14.80 7.08 9.13
N ALA A 284 -15.49 7.24 8.01
CA ALA A 284 -16.72 8.01 7.88
C ALA A 284 -17.81 7.18 7.18
N PRO A 285 -19.08 7.33 7.57
CA PRO A 285 -20.18 6.57 6.96
C PRO A 285 -20.56 7.05 5.56
N ASP A 286 -20.08 8.21 5.14
CA ASP A 286 -20.32 8.83 3.84
C ASP A 286 -19.09 9.64 3.38
N ARG A 287 -19.16 10.17 2.15
CA ARG A 287 -18.09 11.01 1.55
C ARG A 287 -18.39 12.50 1.65
N LYS A 288 -19.29 12.97 2.53
CA LYS A 288 -19.68 14.39 2.56
C LYS A 288 -18.52 15.28 2.99
N SER A 289 -18.50 16.53 2.52
CA SER A 289 -17.49 17.54 2.87
C SER A 289 -17.42 17.85 4.37
N GLU A 290 -18.53 17.67 5.11
CA GLU A 290 -18.57 17.82 6.57
C GLU A 290 -17.61 16.87 7.31
N ARG A 291 -17.29 15.71 6.72
CA ARG A 291 -16.41 14.69 7.32
C ARG A 291 -14.96 15.18 7.42
N PRO A 292 -14.25 15.52 6.32
CA PRO A 292 -12.90 16.02 6.42
C PRO A 292 -12.83 17.37 7.15
N MET A 293 -13.88 18.21 7.12
CA MET A 293 -13.96 19.43 7.94
C MET A 293 -13.89 19.11 9.44
N ALA A 294 -14.65 18.11 9.91
CA ALA A 294 -14.60 17.69 11.30
C ALA A 294 -13.24 17.05 11.66
N HIS A 295 -12.72 16.18 10.79
CA HIS A 295 -11.45 15.48 11.02
C HIS A 295 -10.26 16.47 11.14
N LEU A 296 -10.20 17.45 10.22
CA LEU A 296 -9.11 18.42 10.10
C LEU A 296 -9.40 19.73 10.86
N ASN A 297 -10.36 19.76 11.76
CA ASN A 297 -10.66 20.96 12.55
C ASN A 297 -9.41 21.49 13.27
N GLY A 298 -9.04 22.76 13.04
CA GLY A 298 -7.82 23.35 13.61
C GLY A 298 -6.51 23.03 12.87
N PHE A 299 -6.56 22.32 11.74
CA PHE A 299 -5.41 22.19 10.84
C PHE A 299 -5.16 23.50 10.09
N VAL A 300 -3.89 23.91 10.02
CA VAL A 300 -3.44 25.08 9.26
C VAL A 300 -2.23 24.67 8.43
N GLY A 301 -2.32 24.82 7.10
CA GLY A 301 -1.22 24.44 6.22
C GLY A 301 -1.66 23.97 4.83
N VAL A 302 -0.79 23.22 4.17
CA VAL A 302 -1.03 22.71 2.81
C VAL A 302 -1.63 21.31 2.88
N LEU A 303 -2.80 21.11 2.28
CA LEU A 303 -3.43 19.80 2.16
C LEU A 303 -3.35 19.30 0.71
N GLN A 304 -2.58 18.24 0.50
CA GLN A 304 -2.46 17.57 -0.79
C GLN A 304 -3.59 16.55 -0.98
N VAL A 305 -4.40 16.70 -2.04
CA VAL A 305 -5.63 15.92 -2.29
C VAL A 305 -5.75 15.45 -3.75
N ASP A 306 -6.63 14.48 -4.01
CA ASP A 306 -6.92 13.90 -5.33
C ASP A 306 -7.73 14.80 -6.30
N GLY A 307 -8.23 15.94 -5.81
CA GLY A 307 -9.08 16.86 -6.57
C GLY A 307 -10.58 16.67 -6.31
N TYR A 308 -10.97 15.87 -5.31
CA TYR A 308 -12.35 15.75 -4.88
C TYR A 308 -12.92 17.11 -4.42
N VAL A 309 -14.09 17.47 -4.96
CA VAL A 309 -14.74 18.75 -4.70
C VAL A 309 -15.09 18.97 -3.22
N GLY A 310 -15.27 17.90 -2.45
CA GLY A 310 -15.58 17.99 -1.03
C GLY A 310 -14.50 18.66 -0.19
N TYR A 311 -13.24 18.63 -0.64
CA TYR A 311 -12.14 19.35 0.03
C TYR A 311 -12.20 20.87 -0.16
N ARG A 312 -12.92 21.38 -1.17
CA ARG A 312 -13.01 22.83 -1.41
C ARG A 312 -13.61 23.59 -0.22
N ALA A 313 -14.48 22.94 0.55
CA ALA A 313 -15.05 23.51 1.75
C ALA A 313 -14.00 23.83 2.84
N LEU A 314 -12.88 23.10 2.88
CA LEU A 314 -11.77 23.38 3.81
C LEU A 314 -10.99 24.65 3.42
N ALA A 315 -10.89 24.93 2.12
CA ALA A 315 -10.19 26.11 1.61
C ALA A 315 -10.96 27.42 1.84
N ALA A 316 -12.28 27.35 2.12
CA ALA A 316 -13.11 28.53 2.30
C ALA A 316 -12.73 29.37 3.53
N GLY A 317 -12.08 28.77 4.53
CA GLY A 317 -11.69 29.44 5.77
C GLY A 317 -10.29 30.08 5.77
N ASN A 318 -9.57 30.12 4.64
CA ASN A 318 -8.17 30.59 4.49
C ASN A 318 -7.10 29.89 5.35
N SER A 319 -7.47 28.98 6.26
CA SER A 319 -6.52 28.20 7.08
C SER A 319 -5.84 27.06 6.30
N VAL A 320 -6.49 26.55 5.25
CA VAL A 320 -6.01 25.38 4.50
C VAL A 320 -5.81 25.75 3.04
N SER A 321 -4.60 25.55 2.53
CA SER A 321 -4.27 25.69 1.11
C SER A 321 -4.29 24.32 0.44
N LEU A 322 -5.10 24.16 -0.61
CA LEU A 322 -5.19 22.88 -1.33
C LEU A 322 -4.08 22.77 -2.37
N ALA A 323 -3.35 21.65 -2.34
CA ALA A 323 -2.46 21.22 -3.40
C ALA A 323 -3.07 20.00 -4.10
N PHE A 324 -3.11 19.99 -5.43
CA PHE A 324 -3.68 18.87 -6.18
C PHE A 324 -2.60 17.85 -6.55
N CYS A 325 -2.90 16.57 -6.34
CA CYS A 325 -1.96 15.49 -6.54
C CYS A 325 -1.72 15.19 -8.03
N TRP A 326 -0.46 15.30 -8.47
CA TRP A 326 -0.07 15.05 -9.86
C TRP A 326 -0.22 13.58 -10.27
N SER A 327 -0.15 12.62 -9.35
CA SER A 327 -0.38 11.21 -9.68
C SER A 327 -1.82 10.97 -10.13
N HIS A 328 -2.79 11.58 -9.44
CA HIS A 328 -4.21 11.51 -9.79
C HIS A 328 -4.51 12.19 -11.13
N VAL A 329 -3.85 13.32 -11.41
CA VAL A 329 -3.94 13.99 -12.72
C VAL A 329 -3.36 13.10 -13.83
N ARG A 330 -2.13 12.57 -13.64
CA ARG A 330 -1.45 11.70 -14.60
C ARG A 330 -2.25 10.43 -14.90
N ARG A 331 -2.91 9.84 -13.89
CA ARG A 331 -3.72 8.64 -14.06
C ARG A 331 -4.77 8.79 -15.16
N ARG A 332 -5.49 9.92 -15.18
CA ARG A 332 -6.49 10.21 -16.22
C ARG A 332 -5.87 10.31 -17.61
N PHE A 333 -4.72 10.99 -17.74
CA PHE A 333 -4.00 11.06 -19.02
C PHE A 333 -3.51 9.69 -19.49
N TYR A 334 -3.06 8.83 -18.58
CA TYR A 334 -2.66 7.46 -18.91
C TYR A 334 -3.86 6.62 -19.35
N GLU A 335 -4.99 6.71 -18.63
CA GLU A 335 -6.24 6.03 -19.00
C GLU A 335 -6.70 6.43 -20.42
N LEU A 336 -6.59 7.72 -20.75
CA LEU A 336 -6.88 8.27 -22.08
C LEU A 336 -5.86 7.82 -23.14
N ALA A 337 -4.55 7.92 -22.88
CA ALA A 337 -3.51 7.51 -23.82
C ALA A 337 -3.57 6.01 -24.14
N ALA A 338 -3.84 5.19 -23.12
CA ALA A 338 -4.04 3.75 -23.28
C ALA A 338 -5.31 3.40 -24.07
N ALA A 339 -6.30 4.31 -24.14
CA ALA A 339 -7.48 4.12 -24.99
C ALA A 339 -7.18 4.33 -26.49
N GLY A 340 -5.98 4.82 -26.84
CA GLY A 340 -5.53 5.19 -28.18
C GLY A 340 -5.64 6.69 -28.43
N PRO A 341 -4.95 7.25 -29.44
CA PRO A 341 -5.02 8.67 -29.74
C PRO A 341 -6.45 9.06 -30.11
N ALA A 342 -6.95 10.14 -29.49
CA ALA A 342 -8.15 10.81 -29.98
C ALA A 342 -7.91 11.29 -31.41
N PRO A 343 -8.91 11.27 -32.31
CA PRO A 343 -8.76 11.88 -33.62
C PRO A 343 -8.45 13.36 -33.42
N SER A 344 -7.27 13.79 -33.88
CA SER A 344 -6.90 15.20 -33.94
C SER A 344 -7.99 15.93 -34.74
N PRO A 345 -8.52 17.09 -34.26
CA PRO A 345 -9.40 17.88 -35.10
C PRO A 345 -8.61 18.21 -36.37
N ALA A 346 -9.12 17.78 -37.52
CA ALA A 346 -8.50 18.00 -38.80
C ALA A 346 -8.13 19.49 -38.90
N LYS A 347 -6.83 19.77 -39.04
CA LYS A 347 -6.35 21.13 -39.34
C LYS A 347 -7.08 21.57 -40.60
N ARG A 348 -8.01 22.53 -40.49
CA ARG A 348 -8.60 23.22 -41.64
C ARG A 348 -7.46 23.87 -42.42
N SER A 349 -7.03 23.25 -43.50
CA SER A 349 -6.17 23.86 -44.50
C SER A 349 -7.00 24.80 -45.38
N GLY A 350 -6.67 26.09 -45.35
CA GLY A 350 -6.98 27.02 -46.45
C GLY A 350 -8.16 27.98 -46.24
N ALA A 351 -7.89 29.14 -45.64
CA ALA A 351 -8.44 30.43 -46.05
C ALA A 351 -7.57 31.55 -45.46
N SER A 352 -6.98 32.39 -46.32
CA SER A 352 -6.10 33.51 -45.94
C SER A 352 -6.89 34.68 -45.30
N PRO A 353 -6.22 35.62 -44.61
CA PRO A 353 -6.81 36.44 -43.57
C PRO A 353 -7.48 37.70 -44.13
N SER A 354 -8.76 37.90 -43.80
CA SER A 354 -9.39 39.24 -43.88
C SER A 354 -9.28 39.92 -42.51
N SER A 355 -8.87 41.18 -42.56
CA SER A 355 -8.50 41.99 -41.43
C SER A 355 -9.65 42.20 -40.44
N THR A 356 -9.43 41.95 -39.16
CA THR A 356 -10.10 42.68 -38.06
C THR A 356 -9.18 42.64 -36.84
N ARG A 357 -8.82 43.82 -36.36
CA ARG A 357 -7.94 44.09 -35.20
C ARG A 357 -8.35 43.28 -33.96
N SER A 358 -7.48 42.41 -33.49
CA SER A 358 -7.46 42.00 -32.08
C SER A 358 -6.35 42.75 -31.36
N ARG A 359 -6.73 43.43 -30.27
CA ARG A 359 -5.81 44.08 -29.34
C ARG A 359 -4.90 43.01 -28.71
N THR A 360 -3.62 43.14 -28.94
CA THR A 360 -2.54 42.46 -28.23
C THR A 360 -2.54 42.87 -26.76
N ILE A 361 -2.76 41.91 -25.86
CA ILE A 361 -2.31 42.02 -24.47
C ILE A 361 -0.91 41.41 -24.44
N SER A 362 0.08 42.26 -24.21
CA SER A 362 1.50 41.89 -24.10
C SER A 362 1.73 40.83 -23.04
N ALA A 363 2.31 39.70 -23.45
CA ALA A 363 3.05 38.82 -22.56
C ALA A 363 4.38 39.49 -22.22
N VAL A 364 4.53 39.93 -20.97
CA VAL A 364 5.83 40.33 -20.42
C VAL A 364 6.69 39.09 -20.27
N SER A 365 7.78 39.04 -21.02
CA SER A 365 8.84 38.04 -20.89
C SER A 365 9.61 38.26 -19.57
N PRO A 366 9.92 37.23 -18.78
CA PRO A 366 10.93 37.37 -17.73
C PRO A 366 12.31 37.28 -18.39
N THR A 367 12.98 38.42 -18.46
CA THR A 367 14.38 38.53 -18.85
C THR A 367 15.25 37.74 -17.88
N ARG A 368 16.18 36.97 -18.45
CA ARG A 368 17.36 36.43 -17.79
C ARG A 368 18.10 37.56 -17.06
N ASN A 369 18.37 37.36 -15.78
CA ASN A 369 19.56 37.92 -15.12
C ASN A 369 20.15 36.84 -14.21
N VAL A 370 21.07 36.07 -14.77
CA VAL A 370 22.02 35.25 -14.02
C VAL A 370 23.32 36.04 -14.02
N ALA A 371 23.71 36.56 -12.87
CA ALA A 371 25.07 37.02 -12.61
C ALA A 371 25.75 36.03 -11.65
N PRO A 372 27.02 35.64 -11.90
CA PRO A 372 27.68 34.53 -11.24
C PRO A 372 28.36 35.00 -9.94
N PHE A 373 28.12 34.33 -8.82
CA PHE A 373 28.88 34.55 -7.60
C PHE A 373 29.80 33.36 -7.29
N GLY A 374 31.08 33.56 -7.60
CA GLY A 374 32.20 33.32 -6.68
C GLY A 374 32.45 31.90 -6.19
N ARG A 375 33.37 31.20 -6.87
CA ARG A 375 34.17 30.12 -6.30
C ARG A 375 34.91 30.62 -5.05
N THR A 376 34.62 30.08 -3.88
CA THR A 376 35.54 30.15 -2.73
C THR A 376 36.43 28.91 -2.71
N ARG A 377 37.73 29.20 -2.77
CA ARG A 377 38.87 28.31 -2.79
C ARG A 377 38.96 27.55 -1.47
N ALA A 378 39.17 26.23 -1.56
CA ALA A 378 39.66 25.43 -0.46
C ALA A 378 41.05 25.94 -0.05
N VAL A 379 41.22 26.30 1.22
CA VAL A 379 42.54 26.48 1.85
C VAL A 379 42.71 25.33 2.84
N ARG A 380 43.57 24.38 2.45
CA ARG A 380 44.24 23.49 3.40
C ARG A 380 45.38 24.29 4.04
N SER A 381 45.41 24.37 5.36
CA SER A 381 46.63 24.70 6.11
C SER A 381 46.64 23.87 7.38
N SER A 382 47.52 22.87 7.36
CA SER A 382 48.06 22.14 8.50
C SER A 382 48.78 23.08 9.47
N THR A 383 48.48 23.00 10.77
CA THR A 383 49.49 23.26 11.81
C THR A 383 49.23 22.40 13.04
N VAL A 384 50.20 21.53 13.31
CA VAL A 384 50.48 20.87 14.58
C VAL A 384 51.01 21.93 15.56
N SER A 385 50.56 21.96 16.82
CA SER A 385 51.42 22.10 18.01
C SER A 385 50.63 22.08 19.32
N ARG A 386 51.28 21.47 20.32
CA ARG A 386 50.88 21.18 21.70
C ARG A 386 50.78 22.45 22.56
N LEU A 387 50.02 22.38 23.66
CA LEU A 387 50.45 22.55 25.07
C LEU A 387 49.26 23.01 25.94
N GLY A 388 49.09 22.34 27.10
CA GLY A 388 48.10 22.65 28.14
C GLY A 388 47.35 21.43 28.60
#